data_AF-A0A8J7AKW6-F1
#
_entry.id   AF-A0A8J7AKW6-F1
#
_cell.length_a   1.000
_cell.length_b   1.000
_cell.length_c   1.000
_cell.angle_alpha   90.00
_cell.angle_beta   90.00
_cell.angle_gamma   90.00
#
_symmetry.space_group_name_H-M   'P 1'
#
loop_
_entity.id
_entity.type
_entity.pdbx_description
1 polymer ?
#
loop_
_entity_poly.entity_id
_entity_poly.type
_entity_poly.pdbx_seq_one_letter_code
_entity_poly.pdbx_strand_id
1 'polypeptide(L)'
;MLIRVNNRLAQWKKGLVGLSLIALLLLGFGLPVIAAPTMPTADAAPLATPTAPDANDIPSETVSRFVRAYIAVVKLIESRELSLQRAETDTESHQMQQEIQAAALELIQADGLTLSAYWELLGLANSDPEFRDRVLAQIDEADP
;
A
#
# COMPACT_ATOMS: atom_id res chain seq x y z
N MET A 1 -5.04 9.18 -29.70
CA MET A 1 -4.51 8.10 -28.83
C MET A 1 -4.29 8.62 -27.39
N LEU A 2 -5.31 9.25 -26.77
CA LEU A 2 -5.20 9.94 -25.46
C LEU A 2 -6.25 9.49 -24.43
N ILE A 3 -7.16 8.60 -24.82
CA ILE A 3 -8.30 8.17 -23.98
C ILE A 3 -7.92 6.99 -23.05
N ARG A 4 -6.89 6.21 -23.42
CA ARG A 4 -6.48 4.99 -22.69
C ARG A 4 -5.83 5.28 -21.34
N VAL A 5 -5.08 6.38 -21.22
CA VAL A 5 -4.34 6.73 -19.99
C VAL A 5 -5.29 7.13 -18.85
N ASN A 6 -6.38 7.83 -19.18
CA ASN A 6 -7.29 8.37 -18.17
C ASN A 6 -8.08 7.27 -17.42
N ASN A 7 -8.28 6.11 -18.04
CA ASN A 7 -8.98 4.98 -17.40
C ASN A 7 -8.07 4.19 -16.44
N ARG A 8 -6.73 4.26 -16.60
CA ARG A 8 -5.75 3.52 -15.77
C ARG A 8 -5.58 4.14 -14.37
N LEU A 9 -5.56 5.48 -14.30
CA LEU A 9 -5.61 6.22 -13.02
C LEU A 9 -6.92 5.97 -12.26
N ALA A 10 -8.03 5.79 -12.98
CA ALA A 10 -9.34 5.55 -12.38
C ALA A 10 -9.45 4.16 -11.74
N GLN A 11 -8.82 3.12 -12.31
CA GLN A 11 -8.80 1.77 -11.73
C GLN A 11 -7.91 1.70 -10.47
N TRP A 12 -6.74 2.34 -10.51
CA TRP A 12 -5.86 2.43 -9.34
C TRP A 12 -6.51 3.21 -8.18
N LYS A 13 -7.25 4.29 -8.50
CA LYS A 13 -8.07 5.03 -7.54
C LYS A 13 -9.24 4.21 -6.98
N LYS A 14 -9.85 3.31 -7.77
CA LYS A 14 -10.96 2.45 -7.31
C LYS A 14 -10.49 1.36 -6.36
N GLY A 15 -9.32 0.75 -6.59
CA GLY A 15 -8.69 -0.15 -5.61
C GLY A 15 -8.34 0.53 -4.28
N LEU A 16 -7.99 1.82 -4.34
CA LEU A 16 -7.78 2.67 -3.17
C LEU A 16 -9.06 2.94 -2.36
N VAL A 17 -10.24 2.99 -3.00
CA VAL A 17 -11.52 3.14 -2.30
C VAL A 17 -11.85 1.90 -1.46
N GLY A 18 -11.46 0.70 -1.91
CA GLY A 18 -11.56 -0.54 -1.12
C GLY A 18 -10.67 -0.52 0.13
N LEU A 19 -9.47 0.07 0.05
CA LEU A 19 -8.59 0.27 1.20
C LEU A 19 -9.05 1.41 2.13
N SER A 20 -9.78 2.37 1.58
CA SER A 20 -10.23 3.57 2.31
C SER A 20 -11.35 3.31 3.32
N LEU A 21 -12.02 2.15 3.27
CA LEU A 21 -13.01 1.74 4.27
C LEU A 21 -12.38 1.37 5.63
N ILE A 22 -11.10 0.98 5.66
CA ILE A 22 -10.38 0.66 6.90
C ILE A 22 -9.90 1.94 7.60
N ALA A 23 -9.65 3.02 6.87
CA ALA A 23 -9.11 4.26 7.40
C ALA A 23 -10.16 5.14 8.13
N LEU A 24 -11.46 4.94 7.88
CA LEU A 24 -12.51 5.85 8.37
C LEU A 24 -13.07 5.49 9.76
N LEU A 25 -12.52 4.46 10.44
CA LEU A 25 -13.04 3.98 11.73
C LEU A 25 -12.32 4.53 12.97
N LEU A 26 -11.28 5.36 12.81
CA LEU A 26 -10.45 5.85 13.93
C LEU A 26 -10.65 7.34 14.29
N LEU A 27 -11.69 8.00 13.75
CA LEU A 27 -11.95 9.41 14.01
C LEU A 27 -12.83 9.64 15.25
N GLY A 28 -12.39 9.10 16.40
CA GLY A 28 -13.21 9.09 17.60
C GLY A 28 -12.42 9.12 18.89
N PHE A 29 -11.43 10.01 19.05
CA PHE A 29 -10.95 10.37 20.39
C PHE A 29 -10.36 11.78 20.39
N GLY A 30 -11.19 12.75 20.80
CA GLY A 30 -10.70 14.06 21.21
C GLY A 30 -9.95 13.92 22.54
N LEU A 31 -8.73 14.44 22.61
CA LEU A 31 -8.00 14.60 23.86
C LEU A 31 -7.60 16.08 24.05
N PRO A 32 -7.70 16.59 25.29
CA PRO A 32 -7.56 18.01 25.61
C PRO A 32 -6.09 18.43 25.51
N VAL A 33 -5.88 19.64 24.96
CA VAL A 33 -4.59 20.32 24.94
C VAL A 33 -4.16 20.66 26.37
N ILE A 34 -3.11 20.01 26.87
CA ILE A 34 -2.43 20.41 28.10
C ILE A 34 -1.26 21.29 27.66
N ALA A 35 -1.32 22.58 28.01
CA ALA A 35 -0.25 23.53 27.72
C ALA A 35 1.04 23.12 28.46
N ALA A 36 2.11 22.88 27.70
CA ALA A 36 3.44 22.57 28.25
C ALA A 36 4.26 23.86 28.47
N PRO A 37 5.07 23.94 29.54
CA PRO A 37 5.93 25.08 29.82
C PRO A 37 7.12 25.15 28.84
N THR A 38 7.44 26.37 28.41
CA THR A 38 8.58 26.71 27.55
C THR A 38 9.91 26.42 28.24
N MET A 39 10.68 25.47 27.69
CA MET A 39 12.09 25.25 28.03
C MET A 39 13.01 25.92 26.98
N PRO A 40 14.27 26.23 27.33
CA PRO A 40 15.17 27.03 26.51
C PRO A 40 15.63 26.26 25.27
N THR A 41 15.67 26.94 24.14
CA THR A 41 16.23 26.49 22.86
C THR A 41 17.65 25.95 23.04
N ALA A 42 17.78 24.62 22.99
CA ALA A 42 19.04 23.97 22.66
C ALA A 42 19.25 24.09 21.15
N ASP A 43 20.45 24.51 20.78
CA ASP A 43 20.98 24.61 19.42
C ASP A 43 20.67 23.33 18.63
N ALA A 44 19.72 23.44 17.70
CA ALA A 44 19.32 22.33 16.85
C ALA A 44 20.37 22.13 15.76
N ALA A 45 21.34 21.25 16.02
CA ALA A 45 22.15 20.67 14.96
C ALA A 45 21.21 20.11 13.87
N PRO A 46 21.50 20.30 12.57
CA PRO A 46 20.65 19.76 11.51
C PRO A 46 20.59 18.24 11.68
N LEU A 47 19.43 17.74 12.09
CA LEU A 47 19.15 16.32 12.03
C LEU A 47 19.20 15.96 10.55
N ALA A 48 20.24 15.22 10.14
CA ALA A 48 20.31 14.64 8.82
C ALA A 48 19.02 13.84 8.61
N THR A 49 18.12 14.37 7.77
CA THR A 49 16.95 13.64 7.31
C THR A 49 17.46 12.35 6.68
N PRO A 50 17.00 11.15 7.11
CA PRO A 50 17.33 9.93 6.40
C PRO A 50 16.85 10.11 4.96
N THR A 51 17.79 10.13 4.02
CA THR A 51 17.48 10.13 2.59
C THR A 51 16.68 8.86 2.32
N ALA A 52 15.42 9.03 1.94
CA ALA A 52 14.64 7.91 1.42
C ALA A 52 15.40 7.33 0.21
N PRO A 53 15.45 6.00 0.06
CA PRO A 53 16.17 5.39 -1.07
C PRO A 53 15.66 5.99 -2.38
N ASP A 54 16.59 6.46 -3.21
CA ASP A 54 16.26 7.00 -4.52
C ASP A 54 15.61 5.90 -5.37
N ALA A 55 14.51 6.22 -6.05
CA ALA A 55 13.75 5.29 -6.88
C ALA A 55 14.58 4.56 -7.94
N ASN A 56 15.67 5.20 -8.40
CA ASN A 56 16.59 4.67 -9.39
C ASN A 56 17.58 3.64 -8.81
N ASP A 57 17.83 3.65 -7.50
CA ASP A 57 18.71 2.69 -6.84
C ASP A 57 18.03 1.34 -6.56
N ILE A 58 16.71 1.25 -6.77
CA ILE A 58 15.97 0.01 -6.57
C ILE A 58 16.22 -0.97 -7.74
N PRO A 59 16.79 -2.16 -7.48
CA PRO A 59 17.07 -3.15 -8.51
C PRO A 59 15.81 -3.56 -9.25
N SER A 60 15.90 -3.72 -10.58
CA SER A 60 14.76 -4.15 -11.41
C SER A 60 14.15 -5.48 -10.94
N GLU A 61 14.96 -6.40 -10.42
CA GLU A 61 14.48 -7.66 -9.85
C GLU A 61 13.57 -7.45 -8.64
N THR A 62 13.91 -6.50 -7.76
CA THR A 62 13.07 -6.11 -6.61
C THR A 62 11.75 -5.53 -7.09
N VAL A 63 11.76 -4.70 -8.13
CA VAL A 63 10.54 -4.18 -8.76
C VAL A 63 9.68 -5.32 -9.31
N SER A 64 10.29 -6.30 -9.98
CA SER A 64 9.56 -7.45 -10.53
C SER A 64 8.94 -8.34 -9.45
N ARG A 65 9.66 -8.60 -8.35
CA ARG A 65 9.09 -9.30 -7.18
C ARG A 65 7.90 -8.54 -6.60
N PHE A 66 8.02 -7.22 -6.47
CA PHE A 66 6.95 -6.36 -5.98
C PHE A 66 5.71 -6.39 -6.90
N VAL A 67 5.92 -6.29 -8.21
CA VAL A 67 4.83 -6.33 -9.20
C VAL A 67 4.08 -7.67 -9.14
N ARG A 68 4.79 -8.80 -9.07
CA ARG A 68 4.16 -10.12 -8.94
C ARG A 68 3.36 -10.26 -7.65
N ALA A 69 3.95 -9.89 -6.51
CA ALA A 69 3.27 -9.90 -5.24
C ALA A 69 2.03 -8.99 -5.23
N TYR A 70 2.14 -7.78 -5.81
CA TYR A 70 1.03 -6.83 -5.92
C TYR A 70 -0.12 -7.39 -6.73
N ILE A 71 0.14 -7.95 -7.93
CA ILE A 71 -0.88 -8.56 -8.77
C ILE A 71 -1.54 -9.74 -8.06
N ALA A 72 -0.76 -10.58 -7.39
CA ALA A 72 -1.28 -11.73 -6.65
C ALA A 72 -2.21 -11.30 -5.49
N VAL A 73 -1.81 -10.28 -4.72
CA VAL A 73 -2.62 -9.71 -3.63
C VAL A 73 -3.91 -9.08 -4.15
N VAL A 74 -3.85 -8.34 -5.27
CA VAL A 74 -5.06 -7.77 -5.89
C VAL A 74 -6.03 -8.89 -6.30
N LYS A 75 -5.54 -9.92 -7.01
CA LYS A 75 -6.36 -11.08 -7.41
C LYS A 75 -6.96 -11.83 -6.22
N LEU A 76 -6.23 -11.96 -5.12
CA LEU A 76 -6.73 -12.54 -3.88
C LEU A 76 -7.93 -11.74 -3.35
N ILE A 77 -7.80 -10.42 -3.23
CA ILE A 77 -8.84 -9.54 -2.72
C ILE A 77 -10.08 -9.59 -3.62
N GLU A 78 -9.91 -9.46 -4.94
CA GLU A 78 -11.00 -9.53 -5.91
C GLU A 78 -11.75 -10.86 -5.81
N SER A 79 -11.03 -11.98 -5.63
CA SER A 79 -11.65 -13.30 -5.48
C SER A 79 -12.47 -13.48 -4.20
N ARG A 80 -12.22 -12.65 -3.18
CA ARG A 80 -12.83 -12.75 -1.85
C ARG A 80 -13.86 -11.66 -1.59
N GLU A 81 -13.91 -10.63 -2.42
CA GLU A 81 -14.83 -9.49 -2.28
C GLU A 81 -16.29 -9.94 -2.19
N LEU A 82 -16.74 -10.81 -3.10
CA LEU A 82 -18.11 -11.33 -3.09
C LEU A 82 -18.42 -12.18 -1.86
N SER A 83 -17.43 -12.86 -1.27
CA SER A 83 -17.62 -13.65 -0.06
C SER A 83 -17.72 -12.74 1.17
N LEU A 84 -16.87 -11.71 1.25
CA LEU A 84 -16.96 -10.69 2.30
C LEU A 84 -18.30 -9.94 2.27
N GLN A 85 -18.81 -9.62 1.08
CA GLN A 85 -20.13 -8.97 0.92
C GLN A 85 -21.29 -9.88 1.35
N ARG A 86 -21.10 -11.20 1.29
CA ARG A 86 -22.12 -12.20 1.67
C ARG A 86 -22.04 -12.63 3.13
N ALA A 87 -21.03 -12.19 3.87
CA ALA A 87 -20.91 -12.49 5.30
C ALA A 87 -22.17 -12.00 6.03
N GLU A 88 -22.87 -12.89 6.73
CA GLU A 88 -24.13 -12.54 7.39
C GLU A 88 -23.90 -11.97 8.79
N THR A 89 -22.71 -12.22 9.35
CA THR A 89 -22.35 -11.81 10.72
C THR A 89 -20.99 -11.13 10.76
N ASP A 90 -20.81 -10.26 11.76
CA ASP A 90 -19.53 -9.59 12.00
C ASP A 90 -18.42 -10.60 12.29
N THR A 91 -18.71 -11.68 13.05
CA THR A 91 -17.74 -12.73 13.36
C THR A 91 -17.23 -13.41 12.09
N GLU A 92 -18.12 -13.74 11.15
CA GLU A 92 -17.77 -14.38 9.89
C GLU A 92 -16.95 -13.43 9.00
N SER A 93 -17.35 -12.16 8.94
CA SER A 93 -16.61 -11.11 8.22
C SER A 93 -15.19 -10.94 8.78
N HIS A 94 -15.04 -10.86 10.11
CA HIS A 94 -13.75 -10.74 10.77
C HIS A 94 -12.85 -11.96 10.52
N GLN A 95 -13.41 -13.17 10.56
CA GLN A 95 -12.65 -14.37 10.26
C GLN A 95 -12.14 -14.36 8.81
N MET A 96 -13.02 -14.06 7.85
CA MET A 96 -12.62 -13.94 6.44
C MET A 96 -11.55 -12.87 6.23
N GLN A 97 -11.66 -11.72 6.91
CA GLN A 97 -10.64 -10.67 6.85
C GLN A 97 -9.28 -11.15 7.37
N GLN A 98 -9.23 -11.96 8.43
CA GLN A 98 -7.98 -12.53 8.94
C GLN A 98 -7.37 -13.54 7.97
N GLU A 99 -8.20 -14.40 7.38
CA GLU A 99 -7.78 -15.37 6.36
C GLU A 99 -7.19 -14.68 5.13
N ILE A 100 -7.82 -13.60 4.67
CA ILE A 100 -7.33 -12.79 3.55
C ILE A 100 -5.99 -12.14 3.89
N GLN A 101 -5.84 -11.57 5.10
CA GLN A 101 -4.59 -10.97 5.54
C GLN A 101 -3.46 -12.01 5.62
N ALA A 102 -3.74 -13.20 6.16
CA ALA A 102 -2.77 -14.28 6.22
C ALA A 102 -2.34 -14.73 4.81
N ALA A 103 -3.30 -14.96 3.91
CA ALA A 103 -3.00 -15.34 2.52
C ALA A 103 -2.23 -14.25 1.77
N ALA A 104 -2.55 -12.96 2.00
CA ALA A 104 -1.79 -11.86 1.40
C ALA A 104 -0.34 -11.85 1.87
N LEU A 105 -0.10 -12.09 3.17
CA LEU A 105 1.25 -12.19 3.73
C LEU A 105 2.04 -13.36 3.11
N GLU A 106 1.40 -14.51 2.91
CA GLU A 106 2.02 -15.67 2.25
C GLU A 106 2.40 -15.36 0.80
N LEU A 107 1.53 -14.69 0.05
CA LEU A 107 1.82 -14.27 -1.34
C LEU A 107 3.01 -13.31 -1.41
N ILE A 108 3.09 -12.34 -0.50
CA ILE A 108 4.22 -11.40 -0.44
C ILE A 108 5.53 -12.14 -0.14
N GLN A 109 5.51 -13.07 0.83
CA GLN A 109 6.70 -13.83 1.20
C GLN A 109 7.12 -14.85 0.14
N ALA A 110 6.17 -15.40 -0.63
CA ALA A 110 6.47 -16.31 -1.74
C ALA A 110 7.35 -15.67 -2.82
N ASP A 111 7.24 -14.35 -3.02
CA ASP A 111 8.11 -13.57 -3.93
C ASP A 111 9.41 -13.09 -3.27
N GLY A 112 9.72 -13.57 -2.05
CA GLY A 112 10.94 -13.23 -1.32
C GLY A 112 10.94 -11.79 -0.77
N LEU A 113 9.77 -11.18 -0.60
CA LEU A 113 9.60 -9.87 0.00
C LEU A 113 9.18 -10.00 1.47
N THR A 114 9.72 -9.11 2.31
CA THR A 114 9.17 -8.90 3.64
C THR A 114 7.95 -7.99 3.54
N LEU A 115 7.04 -8.09 4.51
CA LEU A 115 5.87 -7.19 4.58
C LEU A 115 6.30 -5.72 4.63
N SER A 116 7.37 -5.40 5.37
CA SER A 116 7.90 -4.02 5.44
C SER A 116 8.40 -3.52 4.09
N ALA A 117 9.15 -4.34 3.35
CA ALA A 117 9.65 -3.97 2.03
C ALA A 117 8.50 -3.76 1.04
N TYR A 118 7.47 -4.61 1.11
CA TYR A 118 6.26 -4.43 0.30
C TYR A 118 5.58 -3.08 0.57
N TRP A 119 5.40 -2.69 1.83
CA TRP A 119 4.81 -1.41 2.19
C TRP A 119 5.66 -0.21 1.78
N GLU A 120 6.99 -0.31 1.90
CA GLU A 120 7.92 0.73 1.45
C GLU A 120 7.81 0.96 -0.06
N LEU A 121 7.86 -0.12 -0.85
CA LEU A 121 7.73 -0.06 -2.31
C LEU A 121 6.35 0.42 -2.74
N LEU A 122 5.29 0.04 -2.02
CA LEU A 122 3.95 0.56 -2.25
C LEU A 122 3.87 2.07 -1.96
N GLY A 123 4.45 2.53 -0.85
CA GLY A 123 4.54 3.95 -0.52
C GLY A 123 5.33 4.74 -1.57
N LEU A 124 6.43 4.15 -2.06
CA LEU A 124 7.25 4.74 -3.11
C LEU A 124 6.50 4.81 -4.44
N ALA A 125 5.78 3.78 -4.86
CA ALA A 125 4.96 3.81 -6.07
C ALA A 125 3.83 4.86 -6.01
N ASN A 126 3.37 5.21 -4.81
CA ASN A 126 2.41 6.29 -4.62
C ASN A 126 3.06 7.68 -4.72
N SER A 127 4.26 7.82 -4.16
CA SER A 127 4.89 9.13 -3.93
C SER A 127 5.87 9.54 -5.03
N ASP A 128 6.54 8.57 -5.65
CA ASP A 128 7.57 8.78 -6.65
C ASP A 128 7.05 8.46 -8.07
N PRO A 129 7.07 9.44 -8.99
CA PRO A 129 6.55 9.24 -10.34
C PRO A 129 7.40 8.29 -11.20
N GLU A 130 8.73 8.31 -11.07
CA GLU A 130 9.62 7.47 -11.88
C GLU A 130 9.50 6.01 -11.49
N PHE A 131 9.47 5.73 -10.18
CA PHE A 131 9.23 4.39 -9.66
C PHE A 131 7.85 3.88 -10.07
N ARG A 132 6.82 4.73 -9.99
CA ARG A 132 5.47 4.38 -10.44
C ARG A 132 5.45 3.98 -11.91
N ASP A 133 6.11 4.73 -12.77
CA ASP A 133 6.15 4.43 -14.20
C ASP A 133 6.87 3.09 -14.48
N ARG A 134 7.95 2.79 -13.73
CA ARG A 134 8.63 1.47 -13.81
C ARG A 134 7.71 0.32 -13.39
N VAL A 135 6.97 0.49 -12.30
CA VAL A 135 6.00 -0.52 -11.82
C VAL A 135 4.89 -0.73 -12.85
N LEU A 136 4.32 0.35 -13.38
CA LEU A 136 3.24 0.28 -14.39
C LEU A 136 3.70 -0.41 -15.67
N ALA A 137 4.93 -0.14 -16.13
CA ALA A 137 5.50 -0.81 -17.31
C ALA A 137 5.60 -2.32 -17.12
N GLN A 138 6.00 -2.78 -15.93
CA GLN A 138 6.10 -4.22 -15.64
C GLN A 138 4.73 -4.89 -15.43
N ILE A 139 3.73 -4.17 -14.91
CA ILE A 139 2.36 -4.67 -14.84
C ILE A 139 1.81 -4.91 -16.26
N ASP A 140 2.02 -3.96 -17.18
CA ASP A 140 1.58 -4.10 -18.58
C ASP A 140 2.28 -5.28 -19.30
N GLU A 141 3.49 -5.67 -18.91
CA GLU A 141 4.19 -6.85 -19.46
C GLU A 141 3.67 -8.17 -18.86
N ALA A 142 3.24 -8.15 -17.59
CA ALA A 142 2.78 -9.33 -16.86
C ALA A 142 1.31 -9.71 -17.13
N ASP A 143 0.50 -8.77 -17.65
CA ASP A 143 -0.93 -8.95 -17.94
C ASP A 143 -1.21 -8.62 -19.43
N PRO A 144 -1.04 -9.60 -20.36
CA PRO A 144 -1.19 -9.39 -21.81
C PRO A 144 -2.64 -9.25 -22.30
#